data_AF-A0A0R3WSD0-F1
#
_entry.id   AF-A0A0R3WSD0-F1
#
_cell.length_a   1.000
_cell.length_b   1.000
_cell.length_c   1.000
_cell.angle_alpha   90.00
_cell.angle_beta   90.00
_cell.angle_gamma   90.00
#
_symmetry.space_group_name_H-M   'P 1'
#
loop_
_entity.id
_entity.type
_entity.pdbx_description
1 polymer ?
#
loop_
_entity_poly.entity_id
_entity_poly.type
_entity_poly.pdbx_seq_one_letter_code
_entity_poly.pdbx_strand_id
1 'polypeptide(L)'
;LCPNRGGDPYNDPTGPVHIVAGSAGNKENQDPFLPTPQPWSAFRSDDYGYMRITVVNATYMHLEQVSVKPFHGYLFPSKETGKDTL
;
A
#
# COMPACT_ATOMS: atom_id res chain seq x y z
N LEU A 1 -3.85 30.69 8.39
CA LEU A 1 -4.40 30.22 7.10
C LEU A 1 -3.25 29.62 6.32
N CYS A 2 -3.44 28.44 5.74
CA CYS A 2 -2.42 27.78 4.97
C CYS A 2 -2.09 28.63 3.72
N PRO A 3 -0.81 28.75 3.31
CA PRO A 3 -0.46 29.48 2.10
C PRO A 3 -1.18 28.83 0.90
N ASN A 4 -1.66 29.66 -0.03
CA ASN A 4 -2.37 29.18 -1.23
C ASN A 4 -1.36 28.52 -2.18
N ARG A 5 -1.01 27.26 -1.88
CA ARG A 5 -0.20 26.41 -2.75
C ARG A 5 -1.11 25.91 -3.87
N GLY A 6 -0.58 25.84 -5.09
CA GLY A 6 -1.37 25.62 -6.31
C GLY A 6 -2.32 24.42 -6.24
N GLY A 7 -3.26 24.34 -7.17
CA GLY A 7 -4.31 23.30 -7.18
C GLY A 7 -3.84 21.87 -7.47
N ASP A 8 -2.54 21.58 -7.42
CA ASP A 8 -1.98 20.25 -7.67
C ASP A 8 -1.92 19.44 -6.34
N PRO A 9 -2.73 18.38 -6.18
CA PRO A 9 -2.77 17.60 -4.95
C PRO A 9 -1.53 16.72 -4.74
N TYR A 10 -0.69 16.54 -5.76
CA TYR A 10 0.47 15.64 -5.72
C TYR A 10 1.81 16.38 -5.64
N ASN A 11 1.81 17.69 -5.90
CA ASN A 11 2.99 18.54 -5.81
C ASN A 11 2.78 19.64 -4.77
N ASP A 12 3.48 19.52 -3.63
CA ASP A 12 3.42 20.45 -2.49
C ASP A 12 1.99 20.68 -1.94
N PRO A 13 1.28 19.61 -1.55
CA PRO A 13 -0.08 19.72 -1.04
C PRO A 13 -0.12 20.47 0.28
N THR A 14 -1.20 21.24 0.47
CA THR A 14 -1.44 22.01 1.69
C THR A 14 -1.98 21.12 2.84
N GLY A 15 -2.60 20.00 2.50
CA GLY A 15 -3.10 19.00 3.44
C GLY A 15 -2.15 17.81 3.61
N PRO A 16 -2.36 16.97 4.64
CA PRO A 16 -1.56 15.77 4.84
C PRO A 16 -1.79 14.74 3.73
N VAL A 17 -0.76 13.96 3.42
CA VAL A 17 -0.87 12.77 2.56
C VAL A 17 -1.32 11.59 3.42
N HIS A 18 -2.44 10.96 3.05
CA HIS A 18 -2.96 9.78 3.73
C HIS A 18 -2.45 8.50 3.07
N ILE A 19 -1.81 7.62 3.85
CA ILE A 19 -1.21 6.39 3.35
C ILE A 19 -1.84 5.19 4.08
N VAL A 20 -2.21 4.16 3.32
CA VAL A 20 -2.82 2.94 3.84
C VAL A 20 -1.82 1.79 3.69
N ALA A 21 -1.45 1.19 4.82
CA ALA A 21 -0.52 0.06 4.90
C ALA A 21 -1.20 -1.12 5.63
N GLY A 22 -2.04 -1.87 4.91
CA GLY A 22 -2.82 -2.99 5.47
C GLY A 22 -2.43 -4.37 4.96
N SER A 23 -1.54 -4.45 3.97
CA SER A 23 -1.26 -5.68 3.22
C SER A 23 0.00 -6.39 3.73
N ALA A 24 0.06 -6.73 5.02
CA ALA A 24 1.23 -7.40 5.59
C ALA A 24 1.34 -8.90 5.25
N GLY A 25 0.22 -9.58 4.96
CA GLY A 25 0.19 -11.03 4.68
C GLY A 25 -0.75 -11.82 5.59
N ASN A 26 -2.00 -11.37 5.75
CA ASN A 26 -2.99 -12.10 6.52
C ASN A 26 -3.56 -13.30 5.73
N LYS A 27 -4.35 -14.16 6.37
CA LYS A 27 -4.96 -15.34 5.73
C LYS A 27 -6.27 -14.99 4.99
N GLU A 28 -6.80 -13.80 5.25
CA GLU A 28 -8.08 -13.32 4.75
C GLU A 28 -8.02 -12.79 3.31
N ASN A 29 -6.82 -12.69 2.72
CA ASN A 29 -6.58 -12.10 1.40
C ASN A 29 -6.83 -10.57 1.36
N GLN A 30 -6.52 -9.94 0.21
CA GLN A 30 -6.81 -8.53 -0.03
C GLN A 30 -8.18 -8.32 -0.69
N ASP A 31 -8.90 -7.30 -0.24
CA ASP A 31 -10.07 -6.79 -0.95
C ASP A 31 -9.64 -6.10 -2.26
N PRO A 32 -10.38 -6.33 -3.37
CA PRO A 32 -10.07 -5.70 -4.64
C PRO A 32 -10.36 -4.18 -4.60
N PHE A 33 -9.55 -3.42 -5.32
CA PHE A 33 -9.80 -2.00 -5.50
C PHE A 33 -11.01 -1.73 -6.40
N LEU A 34 -11.68 -0.59 -6.19
CA LEU A 34 -12.69 -0.08 -7.11
C LEU A 34 -12.10 0.08 -8.53
N PRO A 35 -12.81 -0.35 -9.59
CA PRO A 35 -12.34 -0.25 -10.97
C PRO A 35 -11.94 1.17 -11.36
N THR A 36 -12.79 2.14 -11.02
CA THR A 36 -12.51 3.56 -11.24
C THR A 36 -11.84 4.14 -9.99
N PRO A 37 -10.57 4.56 -10.06
CA PRO A 37 -9.92 5.27 -8.96
C PRO A 37 -10.62 6.61 -8.71
N GLN A 38 -10.72 6.98 -7.45
CA GLN A 38 -11.15 8.33 -7.07
C GLN A 38 -10.01 9.33 -7.34
N PRO A 39 -10.32 10.59 -7.67
CA PRO A 39 -9.31 11.56 -8.10
C PRO A 39 -8.25 11.89 -7.04
N TRP A 40 -8.52 11.63 -5.76
CA TRP A 40 -7.61 11.80 -4.64
C TRP A 40 -6.71 10.59 -4.36
N SER A 41 -6.84 9.51 -5.12
CA SER A 41 -6.03 8.30 -4.98
C SER A 41 -4.85 8.33 -5.93
N ALA A 42 -3.66 8.71 -5.44
CA ALA A 42 -2.44 8.80 -6.24
C ALA A 42 -1.95 7.44 -6.76
N PHE A 43 -1.88 6.46 -5.85
CA PHE A 43 -1.26 5.16 -6.10
C PHE A 43 -1.98 4.08 -5.28
N ARG A 44 -2.11 2.88 -5.85
CA ARG A 44 -2.74 1.71 -5.24
C ARG A 44 -1.96 0.47 -5.64
N SER A 45 -1.73 -0.44 -4.72
CA SER A 45 -1.09 -1.73 -4.97
C SER A 45 -1.76 -2.80 -4.11
N ASP A 46 -2.03 -3.94 -4.74
CA ASP A 46 -2.63 -5.15 -4.17
C ASP A 46 -1.56 -6.16 -3.72
N ASP A 47 -0.31 -5.72 -3.63
CA ASP A 47 0.80 -6.56 -3.22
C ASP A 47 0.87 -6.67 -1.70
N TYR A 48 1.23 -7.87 -1.24
CA TYR A 48 1.68 -8.04 0.13
C TYR A 48 3.08 -7.45 0.28
N GLY A 49 3.32 -6.76 1.39
CA GLY A 49 4.57 -6.09 1.59
C GLY A 49 4.61 -5.26 2.85
N TYR A 50 5.61 -4.39 2.90
CA TYR A 50 5.82 -3.44 3.98
C TYR A 50 6.21 -2.09 3.41
N MET A 51 6.09 -1.07 4.25
CA MET A 51 6.54 0.28 3.91
C MET A 51 7.76 0.66 4.73
N ARG A 52 8.67 1.42 4.12
CA ARG A 52 9.80 2.06 4.78
C ARG A 52 9.67 3.55 4.64
N ILE A 53 9.83 4.26 5.77
CA ILE A 53 9.89 5.72 5.81
C ILE A 53 11.24 6.12 6.37
N THR A 54 11.98 6.92 5.63
CA THR A 54 13.26 7.48 6.03
C THR A 54 13.12 9.00 6.11
N VAL A 55 13.14 9.55 7.32
CA VAL A 55 13.13 11.00 7.53
C VAL A 55 14.56 11.50 7.38
N VAL A 56 14.82 12.28 6.33
CA VAL A 56 16.16 12.80 6.02
C VAL A 56 16.43 14.05 6.87
N ASN A 57 15.44 14.93 6.98
CA ASN A 57 15.48 16.14 7.79
C ASN A 57 14.04 16.66 8.04
N ALA A 58 13.91 17.86 8.61
CA ALA A 58 12.62 18.45 8.97
C ALA A 58 11.68 18.72 7.78
N THR A 59 12.19 18.76 6.54
CA THR A 59 11.40 19.09 5.34
C THR A 59 11.34 17.96 4.31
N TYR A 60 12.20 16.93 4.42
CA TYR A 60 12.31 15.85 3.45
C TYR A 60 12.23 14.48 4.11
N MET A 61 11.36 13.63 3.57
CA MET A 61 11.29 12.21 3.90
C MET A 61 11.15 11.39 2.62
N HIS A 62 11.70 10.18 2.63
CA HIS A 62 11.49 9.18 1.58
C HIS A 62 10.53 8.11 2.08
N LEU A 63 9.55 7.78 1.25
CA LEU A 63 8.60 6.71 1.51
C LEU A 63 8.69 5.69 0.37
N GLU A 64 8.84 4.43 0.74
CA GLU A 64 8.94 3.31 -0.20
C GLU A 64 7.97 2.20 0.22
N GLN A 65 7.23 1.65 -0.74
CA GLN A 65 6.43 0.44 -0.56
C GLN A 65 7.15 -0.73 -1.20
N VAL A 66 7.54 -1.73 -0.40
CA VAL A 66 8.30 -2.90 -0.85
C VAL A 66 7.35 -4.08 -0.91
N SER A 67 7.14 -4.61 -2.12
CA SER A 67 6.41 -5.85 -2.33
C SER A 67 7.25 -7.05 -1.91
N VAL A 68 6.64 -7.97 -1.16
CA VAL A 68 7.23 -9.23 -0.68
C VAL A 68 6.60 -10.42 -1.40
N LYS A 69 5.72 -10.18 -2.40
CA LYS A 69 5.27 -11.26 -3.29
C LYS A 69 6.53 -11.90 -3.89
N PRO A 70 6.80 -13.19 -3.62
CA PRO A 70 7.90 -13.87 -4.28
C PRO A 70 7.66 -13.78 -5.79
N PHE A 71 8.72 -13.48 -6.56
CA PHE A 71 8.68 -13.54 -8.01
C PHE A 71 7.97 -14.83 -8.41
N HIS A 72 6.93 -14.72 -9.25
CA HIS A 72 5.98 -15.77 -9.60
C HIS A 72 6.66 -16.90 -10.38
N GLY A 73 7.47 -17.68 -9.66
CA GLY A 73 8.25 -18.82 -10.14
C GLY A 73 8.42 -19.92 -9.09
N TYR A 74 8.04 -19.69 -7.82
CA TYR A 74 7.97 -20.76 -6.82
C TYR A 74 6.71 -20.64 -5.96
N LEU A 75 5.84 -21.64 -6.13
CA LEU A 75 4.56 -21.87 -5.47
C LEU A 75 4.70 -21.93 -3.94
N PHE A 76 3.77 -21.29 -3.22
CA PHE A 76 3.29 -21.85 -1.95
C PHE A 76 2.04 -22.67 -2.27
N PRO A 77 2.12 -24.01 -2.34
CA PRO A 77 0.92 -24.83 -2.36
C PRO A 77 0.32 -24.79 -0.95
N SER A 78 -0.79 -24.07 -0.75
CA SER A 78 -1.64 -24.31 0.42
C SER A 78 -2.40 -25.61 0.20
N LYS A 79 -1.80 -26.72 0.63
CA LYS A 79 -2.49 -28.00 0.79
C LYS A 79 -2.37 -28.44 2.24
N GLU A 80 -3.24 -27.90 3.08
CA GLU A 80 -3.73 -28.60 4.28
C GLU A 80 -5.23 -28.32 4.43
N THR A 81 -6.04 -29.03 3.64
CA THR A 81 -7.44 -29.31 3.99
C THR A 81 -7.55 -30.82 4.02
N GLY A 82 -7.32 -31.39 5.21
CA GLY A 82 -7.15 -32.83 5.42
C GLY A 82 -7.10 -33.22 6.89
N LYS A 83 -8.05 -32.72 7.68
CA LYS A 83 -8.51 -33.16 9.02
C LYS A 83 -9.71 -32.23 9.32
N ASP A 84 -10.96 -32.67 9.29
CA ASP A 84 -11.60 -33.70 10.11
C ASP A 84 -12.76 -34.32 9.30
N THR A 85 -12.77 -35.63 9.02
CA THR A 85 -13.57 -36.63 9.76
C THR A 85 -14.83 -36.07 10.43
N LEU A 86 -15.93 -35.95 9.66
CA LEU A 86 -17.18 -36.72 9.79
C LEU A 86 -17.97 -36.62 8.47
#